data_AF-A0A7K4AQY5-F1
#
_entry.id   AF-A0A7K4AQY5-F1
#
_cell.length_a   1.000
_cell.length_b   1.000
_cell.length_c   1.000
_cell.angle_alpha   90.00
_cell.angle_beta   90.00
_cell.angle_gamma   90.00
#
_symmetry.space_group_name_H-M   'P 1'
#
loop_
_entity.id
_entity.type
_entity.pdbx_description
1 polymer ?
#
loop_
_entity_poly.entity_id
_entity_poly.type
_entity_poly.pdbx_seq_one_letter_code
_entity_poly.pdbx_strand_id
1 'polypeptide(L)'
;MGISLYTGLPLLVAIVSPGLGLYVLARNPYLREGRALFLTMALYGVLGLSYFALANAPDGGAALLSGSLAMAVTILAFGSMWYLTSFLPYSRGRSWPAEHPLPFWIAPIIMAITCGIMVDAVTLTDIGYGLSMTSSVLMG
;
A
#
# COMPACT_ATOMS: atom_id res chain seq x y z
N MET A 1 15.45 5.74 -23.31
CA MET A 1 14.42 4.81 -22.81
C MET A 1 13.26 5.63 -22.32
N GLY A 2 12.18 5.71 -23.09
CA GLY A 2 10.97 6.42 -22.66
C GLY A 2 10.35 5.65 -21.50
N ILE A 3 9.98 6.34 -20.42
CA ILE A 3 9.15 5.77 -19.36
C ILE A 3 7.86 5.33 -20.06
N SER A 4 7.66 4.02 -20.17
CA SER A 4 6.40 3.46 -20.65
C SER A 4 5.27 4.00 -19.76
N LEU A 5 4.13 4.36 -20.35
CA LEU A 5 2.98 4.91 -19.60
C LEU A 5 2.59 4.01 -18.41
N TYR A 6 2.85 2.71 -18.54
CA TYR A 6 2.63 1.68 -17.53
C TYR A 6 3.60 1.72 -16.34
N THR A 7 4.85 2.17 -16.52
CA THR A 7 5.80 2.38 -15.42
C THR A 7 5.73 3.81 -14.86
N GLY A 8 5.27 4.77 -15.65
CA GLY A 8 5.06 6.16 -15.21
C GLY A 8 3.89 6.33 -14.24
N LEU A 9 2.82 5.54 -14.38
CA LEU A 9 1.65 5.62 -13.51
C LEU A 9 1.94 5.27 -12.04
N PRO A 10 2.61 4.14 -11.70
CA PRO A 10 3.00 3.83 -10.32
C PRO A 10 3.90 4.91 -9.71
N LEU A 11 4.80 5.49 -10.49
CA LEU A 11 5.68 6.57 -10.05
C LEU A 11 4.91 7.87 -9.78
N LEU A 12 3.91 8.17 -10.61
CA LEU A 12 3.03 9.32 -10.38
C LEU A 12 2.23 9.14 -9.09
N VAL A 13 1.67 7.95 -8.85
CA VAL A 13 0.98 7.64 -7.59
C VAL A 13 1.94 7.78 -6.40
N ALA A 14 3.17 7.25 -6.52
CA ALA A 14 4.21 7.35 -5.50
C ALA A 14 4.53 8.78 -5.04
N ILE A 15 4.41 9.75 -5.94
CA ILE A 15 4.74 11.17 -5.67
C ILE A 15 3.49 11.95 -5.26
N VAL A 16 2.40 11.78 -6.00
CA VAL A 16 1.18 12.58 -5.83
C VAL A 16 0.43 12.17 -4.57
N SER A 17 0.34 10.87 -4.26
CA SER A 17 -0.44 10.44 -3.09
C SER A 17 0.17 10.97 -1.79
N PRO A 18 1.47 10.80 -1.48
CA PRO A 18 2.03 11.34 -0.24
C PRO A 18 2.02 12.87 -0.22
N GLY A 19 2.18 13.52 -1.38
CA GLY A 19 2.08 14.97 -1.50
C GLY A 19 0.70 15.51 -1.09
N LEU A 20 -0.38 14.86 -1.55
CA LEU A 20 -1.74 15.18 -1.13
C LEU A 20 -1.97 14.89 0.37
N GLY A 21 -1.46 13.76 0.86
CA GLY A 21 -1.52 13.42 2.29
C GLY A 21 -0.83 14.47 3.17
N LEU A 22 0.40 14.87 2.79
CA LEU A 22 1.17 15.91 3.47
C LEU A 22 0.45 17.26 3.43
N TYR A 23 -0.14 17.62 2.29
CA TYR A 23 -0.90 18.85 2.15
C TYR A 23 -2.08 18.91 3.12
N VAL A 24 -2.85 17.83 3.25
CA VAL A 24 -3.98 17.76 4.20
C VAL A 24 -3.49 17.78 5.64
N LEU A 25 -2.41 17.05 5.96
CA LEU A 25 -1.82 17.02 7.28
C LEU A 25 -1.27 18.39 7.70
N ALA A 26 -0.62 19.11 6.78
CA ALA A 26 -0.08 20.45 7.04
C ALA A 26 -1.18 21.47 7.32
N ARG A 27 -2.34 21.36 6.64
CA ARG A 27 -3.50 22.22 6.94
C ARG A 27 -4.23 21.83 8.23
N ASN A 28 -4.18 20.56 8.64
CA ASN A 28 -4.93 20.03 9.78
C ASN A 28 -4.08 19.12 10.70
N PRO A 29 -3.00 19.62 11.32
CA PRO A 29 -2.00 18.77 12.01
C PRO A 29 -2.53 18.09 13.28
N TYR A 30 -3.58 18.65 13.88
CA TYR A 30 -4.17 18.17 15.12
C TYR A 30 -5.37 17.22 14.91
N LEU A 31 -5.91 17.14 13.68
CA LEU A 31 -7.02 16.24 13.38
C LEU A 31 -6.51 14.82 13.19
N ARG A 32 -7.06 13.88 13.96
CA ARG A 32 -6.72 12.45 13.87
C ARG A 32 -7.05 11.88 12.48
N GLU A 33 -8.12 12.38 11.87
CA GLU A 33 -8.55 12.02 10.52
C GLU A 33 -7.51 12.42 9.47
N GLY A 34 -6.92 13.61 9.61
CA GLY A 34 -5.85 14.07 8.73
C GLY A 34 -4.60 13.19 8.82
N ARG A 35 -4.27 12.69 10.02
CA ARG A 35 -3.17 11.74 10.22
C ARG A 35 -3.47 10.37 9.63
N ALA A 36 -4.71 9.87 9.80
CA ALA A 36 -5.15 8.61 9.20
C ALA A 36 -5.14 8.69 7.67
N LEU A 37 -5.62 9.79 7.09
CA LEU A 37 -5.58 10.03 5.66
C LEU A 37 -4.13 10.11 5.15
N PHE A 38 -3.27 10.83 5.85
CA PHE A 38 -1.84 10.88 5.50
C PHE A 38 -1.21 9.49 5.50
N LEU A 39 -1.47 8.66 6.51
CA LEU A 39 -0.98 7.29 6.57
C LEU A 39 -1.45 6.48 5.36
N THR A 40 -2.73 6.54 5.02
CA THR A 40 -3.26 5.87 3.82
C THR A 40 -2.56 6.33 2.56
N MET A 41 -2.44 7.64 2.36
CA MET A 41 -1.79 8.22 1.19
C MET A 41 -0.30 7.90 1.10
N ALA A 42 0.39 7.82 2.23
CA ALA A 42 1.78 7.40 2.31
C ALA A 42 1.94 5.92 1.92
N LEU A 43 1.06 5.04 2.40
CA LEU A 43 1.07 3.61 2.06
C LEU A 43 0.79 3.38 0.56
N TYR A 44 -0.16 4.10 -0.03
CA TYR A 44 -0.35 4.08 -1.50
C TYR A 44 0.88 4.61 -2.24
N GLY A 45 1.63 5.53 -1.64
CA GLY A 45 2.87 6.03 -2.24
C GLY A 45 3.96 4.96 -2.26
N VAL A 46 4.15 4.28 -1.11
CA VAL A 46 5.06 3.14 -1.00
C VAL A 46 4.62 2.01 -1.94
N LEU A 47 3.32 1.77 -2.08
CA LEU A 47 2.78 0.78 -3.01
C LEU A 47 3.18 1.11 -4.47
N GLY A 48 3.01 2.37 -4.87
CA GLY A 48 3.44 2.87 -6.19
C GLY A 48 4.94 2.68 -6.43
N LEU A 49 5.78 2.96 -5.42
CA LEU A 49 7.23 2.70 -5.50
C LEU A 49 7.54 1.22 -5.62
N SER A 50 6.80 0.36 -4.92
CA SER A 50 7.01 -1.09 -4.93
C SER A 50 6.70 -1.67 -6.31
N TYR A 51 5.59 -1.26 -6.93
CA TYR A 51 5.25 -1.66 -8.30
C TYR A 51 6.21 -1.08 -9.32
N PHE A 52 6.70 0.15 -9.13
CA PHE A 52 7.73 0.71 -9.98
C PHE A 52 9.05 -0.08 -9.89
N ALA A 53 9.46 -0.43 -8.67
CA ALA A 53 10.65 -1.24 -8.42
C ALA A 53 10.51 -2.66 -9.01
N LEU A 54 9.32 -3.25 -8.90
CA LEU A 54 9.00 -4.55 -9.50
C LEU A 54 9.15 -4.50 -11.02
N ALA A 55 8.53 -3.53 -11.68
CA ALA A 55 8.60 -3.41 -13.13
C ALA A 55 10.04 -3.15 -13.65
N ASN A 56 10.90 -2.52 -12.86
CA ASN A 56 12.28 -2.17 -13.23
C ASN A 56 13.34 -3.03 -12.52
N ALA A 57 12.96 -4.17 -11.94
CA ALA A 57 13.88 -5.02 -11.19
C ALA A 57 14.99 -5.59 -12.10
N PRO A 58 16.27 -5.56 -11.67
CA PRO A 58 17.39 -6.03 -12.47
C PRO A 58 17.46 -7.57 -12.60
N ASP A 59 16.87 -8.29 -11.65
CA ASP A 59 16.88 -9.74 -11.57
C ASP A 59 15.63 -10.28 -10.85
N GLY A 60 15.38 -11.59 -10.97
CA GLY A 60 14.21 -12.24 -10.37
C GLY A 60 14.17 -12.17 -8.85
N GLY A 61 15.33 -12.09 -8.17
CA GLY A 61 15.40 -11.95 -6.72
C GLY A 61 14.93 -10.57 -6.25
N ALA A 62 15.42 -9.51 -6.89
CA ALA A 62 14.92 -8.15 -6.64
C ALA A 62 13.43 -8.02 -6.96
N ALA A 63 12.96 -8.66 -8.04
CA ALA A 63 11.55 -8.70 -8.40
C ALA A 63 10.70 -9.38 -7.31
N LEU A 64 11.11 -10.54 -6.79
CA LEU A 64 10.41 -11.22 -5.69
C LEU A 64 10.34 -10.36 -4.41
N LEU A 65 11.43 -9.68 -4.05
CA LEU A 65 11.44 -8.77 -2.91
C LEU A 65 10.50 -7.58 -3.11
N SER A 66 10.49 -6.98 -4.29
CA SER A 66 9.56 -5.88 -4.59
C SER A 66 8.10 -6.33 -4.66
N GLY A 67 7.85 -7.57 -5.12
CA GLY A 67 6.52 -8.18 -5.17
C GLY A 67 5.97 -8.51 -3.78
N SER A 68 6.79 -9.11 -2.92
CA SER A 68 6.43 -9.35 -1.51
C SER A 68 6.15 -8.05 -0.76
N LEU A 69 6.96 -7.01 -1.00
CA LEU A 69 6.75 -5.68 -0.44
C LEU A 69 5.45 -5.05 -0.97
N ALA A 70 5.17 -5.14 -2.28
CA ALA A 70 3.92 -4.67 -2.87
C ALA A 70 2.69 -5.35 -2.25
N MET A 71 2.74 -6.67 -2.02
CA MET A 71 1.65 -7.42 -1.38
C MET A 71 1.42 -6.97 0.07
N ALA A 72 2.50 -6.93 0.87
CA ALA A 72 2.43 -6.49 2.26
C ALA A 72 1.88 -5.06 2.37
N VAL A 73 2.37 -4.14 1.54
CA VAL A 73 1.92 -2.75 1.53
C VAL A 73 0.48 -2.61 1.04
N THR A 74 0.03 -3.45 0.12
CA THR A 74 -1.38 -3.49 -0.32
C THR A 74 -2.30 -3.78 0.86
N ILE A 75 -1.96 -4.78 1.68
CA ILE A 75 -2.76 -5.15 2.87
C ILE A 75 -2.74 -4.03 3.92
N LEU A 76 -1.58 -3.42 4.15
CA LEU A 76 -1.49 -2.27 5.05
C LEU A 76 -2.30 -1.08 4.51
N ALA A 77 -2.30 -0.84 3.19
CA ALA A 77 -3.09 0.21 2.57
C ALA A 77 -4.60 -0.04 2.75
N PHE A 78 -5.08 -1.28 2.55
CA PHE A 78 -6.45 -1.66 2.87
C PHE A 78 -6.79 -1.49 4.35
N GLY A 79 -5.92 -1.95 5.26
CA GLY A 79 -6.07 -1.76 6.70
C GLY A 79 -6.13 -0.28 7.09
N SER A 80 -5.31 0.56 6.46
CA SER A 80 -5.33 2.01 6.67
C SER A 80 -6.62 2.66 6.16
N MET A 81 -7.18 2.16 5.06
CA MET A 81 -8.42 2.67 4.49
C MET A 81 -9.59 2.32 5.41
N TRP A 82 -9.64 1.09 5.94
CA TRP A 82 -10.60 0.72 6.98
C TRP A 82 -10.44 1.57 8.24
N TYR A 83 -9.20 1.80 8.68
CA TYR A 83 -8.92 2.70 9.79
C TYR A 83 -9.41 4.13 9.52
N LEU A 84 -9.25 4.65 8.30
CA LEU A 84 -9.76 5.96 7.90
C LEU A 84 -11.29 6.02 7.91
N THR A 85 -11.97 4.99 7.35
CA THR A 85 -13.43 4.93 7.34
C THR A 85 -14.05 4.92 8.73
N SER A 86 -13.27 4.46 9.73
CA SER A 86 -13.64 4.45 11.14
C SER A 86 -13.89 5.86 11.73
N PHE A 87 -13.39 6.91 11.05
CA PHE A 87 -13.62 8.32 11.41
C PHE A 87 -14.74 9.00 10.62
N LEU A 88 -15.42 8.31 9.68
CA LEU A 88 -16.48 8.93 8.89
C LEU A 88 -17.72 9.27 9.76
N PRO A 89 -18.41 10.38 9.47
CA PRO A 89 -19.36 11.03 10.38
C PRO A 89 -20.69 10.29 10.61
N TYR A 90 -20.86 9.06 10.12
CA TYR A 90 -22.14 8.35 10.15
C TYR A 90 -22.48 7.74 11.51
N SER A 91 -21.53 7.59 12.45
CA SER A 91 -21.82 7.18 13.82
C SER A 91 -21.53 8.30 14.81
N ARG A 92 -22.52 8.68 15.63
CA ARG A 92 -22.39 9.69 16.71
C ARG A 92 -21.35 9.31 17.79
N GLY A 93 -20.83 8.08 17.77
CA GLY A 93 -19.71 7.63 18.60
C GLY A 93 -18.49 7.33 17.73
N ARG A 94 -17.30 7.39 18.33
CA ARG A 94 -16.08 6.90 17.68
C ARG A 94 -16.25 5.39 17.47
N SER A 95 -15.92 4.89 16.29
CA SER A 95 -15.97 3.46 16.03
C SER A 95 -14.85 2.76 16.80
N TRP A 96 -15.02 1.47 17.10
CA TRP A 96 -14.05 0.69 17.89
C TRP A 96 -12.60 0.79 17.38
N PRO A 97 -12.31 0.76 16.05
CA PRO A 97 -10.94 0.96 15.55
C PRO A 97 -10.35 2.34 15.89
N ALA A 98 -11.17 3.39 15.87
CA ALA A 98 -10.75 4.74 16.23
C ALA A 98 -10.45 4.90 17.73
N GLU A 99 -11.12 4.13 18.57
CA GLU A 99 -10.91 4.10 20.03
C GLU A 99 -9.73 3.20 20.42
N HIS A 100 -9.54 2.11 19.69
CA HIS A 100 -8.53 1.07 19.96
C HIS A 100 -7.60 0.86 18.76
N PRO A 101 -6.73 1.84 18.44
CA PRO A 101 -5.88 1.77 17.25
C PRO A 101 -4.85 0.64 17.31
N LEU A 102 -4.20 0.44 18.45
CA LEU A 102 -3.16 -0.60 18.60
C LEU A 102 -3.68 -2.01 18.32
N PRO A 103 -4.75 -2.51 18.97
CA PRO A 103 -5.24 -3.86 18.69
C PRO A 103 -5.84 -3.99 17.29
N PHE A 104 -6.40 -2.91 16.72
CA PHE A 104 -6.82 -2.92 15.33
C PHE A 104 -5.65 -3.19 14.38
N TRP A 105 -4.52 -2.51 14.55
CA TRP A 105 -3.37 -2.62 13.63
C TRP A 105 -2.62 -3.96 13.69
N ILE A 106 -2.77 -4.73 14.77
CA ILE A 106 -2.13 -6.06 14.90
C ILE A 106 -2.57 -6.99 13.75
N ALA A 107 -3.87 -7.05 13.46
CA ALA A 107 -4.38 -7.97 12.44
C ALA A 107 -3.90 -7.62 11.00
N PRO A 108 -4.01 -6.36 10.52
CA PRO A 108 -3.43 -5.97 9.23
C PRO A 108 -1.92 -6.17 9.15
N ILE A 109 -1.17 -5.93 10.24
CA ILE A 109 0.29 -6.14 10.26
C ILE A 109 0.62 -7.63 10.11
N ILE A 110 -0.04 -8.50 10.88
CA ILE A 110 0.16 -9.94 10.77
C ILE A 110 -0.18 -10.41 9.36
N MET A 111 -1.33 -9.98 8.83
CA MET A 111 -1.78 -10.36 7.49
C MET A 111 -0.82 -9.86 6.40
N ALA A 112 -0.31 -8.63 6.53
CA ALA A 112 0.68 -8.08 5.61
C ALA A 112 1.99 -8.90 5.60
N ILE A 113 2.46 -9.33 6.78
CA ILE A 113 3.65 -10.17 6.90
C ILE A 113 3.41 -11.54 6.29
N THR A 114 2.27 -12.20 6.60
CA THR A 114 1.99 -13.55 6.10
C THR A 114 1.85 -13.56 4.59
N CYS A 115 1.07 -12.64 4.02
CA CYS A 115 0.86 -12.51 2.59
C CYS A 115 2.12 -12.07 1.86
N GLY A 116 2.90 -11.15 2.44
CA GLY A 116 4.20 -10.76 1.87
C GLY A 116 5.16 -11.95 1.74
N ILE A 117 5.21 -12.83 2.75
CA ILE A 117 6.05 -14.05 2.71
C ILE A 117 5.51 -15.10 1.73
N MET A 118 4.19 -15.13 1.48
CA MET A 118 3.55 -16.08 0.58
C MET A 118 3.79 -15.80 -0.91
N VAL A 119 4.33 -14.63 -1.27
CA VAL A 119 4.74 -14.35 -2.66
C VAL A 119 5.91 -15.24 -3.05
N ASP A 120 5.61 -16.29 -3.79
CA ASP A 120 6.54 -17.35 -4.20
C ASP A 120 7.02 -17.20 -5.65
N ALA A 121 6.29 -16.45 -6.48
CA ALA A 121 6.58 -16.30 -7.90
C ALA A 121 6.29 -14.91 -8.45
N VAL A 122 7.20 -14.45 -9.32
CA VAL A 122 7.03 -13.28 -10.20
C VAL A 122 7.15 -13.74 -11.65
N THR A 123 6.36 -13.13 -12.51
CA THR A 123 6.32 -13.44 -13.94
C THR A 123 6.97 -12.32 -14.72
N LEU A 124 7.77 -12.67 -15.72
CA LEU A 124 8.28 -11.68 -16.67
C LEU A 124 7.20 -11.41 -17.71
N THR A 125 6.83 -10.14 -17.86
CA THR A 125 5.85 -9.65 -18.84
C THR A 125 6.51 -8.73 -19.84
N ASP A 126 5.80 -8.35 -20.90
CA ASP A 126 6.28 -7.43 -21.94
C ASP A 126 6.68 -6.03 -21.41
N ILE A 127 6.27 -5.71 -20.18
CA ILE A 127 6.50 -4.41 -19.51
C ILE A 127 7.42 -4.49 -18.28
N GLY A 128 7.98 -5.66 -17.98
CA GLY A 128 8.83 -5.90 -16.80
C GLY A 128 8.34 -7.07 -15.95
N TYR A 129 8.85 -7.21 -14.72
CA TYR A 129 8.32 -8.21 -13.80
C TYR A 129 6.95 -7.80 -13.26
N GLY A 130 6.08 -8.77 -13.07
CA GLY A 130 4.76 -8.64 -12.44
C GLY A 130 4.53 -9.77 -11.43
N LEU A 131 3.58 -9.57 -10.52
CA LEU A 131 3.14 -10.65 -9.62
C LEU A 131 2.47 -11.76 -10.42
N SER A 132 2.85 -13.01 -10.17
CA SER A 132 2.23 -14.17 -10.82
C SER A 132 0.76 -14.27 -10.40
N MET A 133 -0.18 -14.33 -11.35
CA MET A 133 -1.61 -14.62 -11.05
C MET A 133 -1.85 -16.12 -10.78
N THR A 134 -0.87 -16.82 -10.22
CA THR A 134 -1.07 -18.19 -9.74
C THR A 134 -1.95 -18.17 -8.49
N SER A 135 -2.79 -19.18 -8.35
CA SER A 135 -3.73 -19.32 -7.21
C SER A 135 -3.05 -19.27 -5.83
N SER A 136 -1.73 -19.48 -5.75
CA SER A 136 -0.91 -19.27 -4.54
C SER A 136 -0.86 -17.79 -4.11
N VAL A 137 -0.66 -16.84 -5.03
CA VAL A 137 -0.55 -15.39 -4.77
C VAL A 137 -1.92 -14.75 -4.51
N LEU A 138 -3.00 -15.35 -5.00
CA LEU A 138 -4.38 -14.91 -4.68
C LEU A 138 -4.87 -15.41 -3.32
N MET A 139 -4.22 -16.42 -2.75
CA MET A 139 -4.51 -16.96 -1.41
C MET A 139 -3.60 -16.38 -0.31
N GLY A 140 -2.60 -15.58 -0.68
CA GLY A 140 -1.62 -14.98 0.22
C GLY A 140 -0.99 -13.75 -0.40
#